data_AF-A0A1C4KVV2-F1
#
_entry.id   AF-A0A1C4KVV2-F1
#
_cell.length_a   1.000
_cell.length_b   1.000
_cell.length_c   1.000
_cell.angle_alpha   90.00
_cell.angle_beta   90.00
_cell.angle_gamma   90.00
#
_symmetry.space_group_name_H-M   'P 1'
#
loop_
_entity.id
_entity.type
_entity.pdbx_description
1 polymer ?
#
loop_
_entity_poly.entity_id
_entity_poly.type
_entity_poly.pdbx_seq_one_letter_code
_entity_poly.pdbx_strand_id
1 'polypeptide(L)'
;MLHIGMETGSRTTATNPTTTTAPTKTPASAPAPAPAPAEQPCDLVTVPARQGLEAVDILRRGRDHEAVGPVLHNGACDTLGFLVPPGTADAWDVPGSACTRTDGRGLRIPTTPPAAGSGWLLPPAEDAPVTDPAVLRAALDQAARLLEAADGCN
;
A
#
# COMPACT_ATOMS: atom_id res chain seq x y z
N MET A 1 -7.92 -47.63 -11.47
CA MET A 1 -9.24 -47.92 -10.87
C MET A 1 -8.99 -48.22 -9.39
N LEU A 2 -9.32 -47.26 -8.51
CA LEU A 2 -9.61 -47.39 -7.06
C LEU A 2 -8.55 -48.03 -6.12
N HIS A 3 -7.95 -47.30 -5.18
CA HIS A 3 -8.50 -46.79 -3.91
C HIS A 3 -8.76 -47.91 -2.90
N ILE A 4 -7.95 -47.97 -1.83
CA ILE A 4 -8.23 -48.51 -0.47
C ILE A 4 -6.90 -48.57 0.29
N GLY A 5 -6.71 -47.97 1.47
CA GLY A 5 -7.66 -47.72 2.55
C GLY A 5 -7.55 -48.85 3.58
N MET A 6 -6.67 -48.67 4.57
CA MET A 6 -6.50 -49.48 5.78
C MET A 6 -5.93 -48.49 6.81
N GLU A 7 -6.50 -48.24 7.97
CA GLU A 7 -6.85 -49.17 9.05
C GLU A 7 -8.03 -48.58 9.86
N THR A 8 -9.11 -49.36 10.08
CA THR A 8 -9.31 -50.27 11.22
C THR A 8 -9.83 -49.54 12.45
N GLY A 9 -11.02 -49.92 12.93
CA GLY A 9 -11.37 -49.73 14.35
C GLY A 9 -12.82 -49.43 14.64
N SER A 10 -13.66 -50.46 14.60
CA SER A 10 -15.01 -50.47 15.13
C SER A 10 -15.08 -50.21 16.65
N ARG A 11 -16.27 -49.75 17.08
CA ARG A 11 -17.07 -50.25 18.23
C ARG A 11 -17.30 -49.26 19.40
N THR A 12 -18.51 -48.68 19.37
CA THR A 12 -19.61 -48.77 20.37
C THR A 12 -19.33 -48.49 21.86
N THR A 13 -20.01 -47.43 22.34
CA THR A 13 -20.67 -47.17 23.65
C THR A 13 -19.90 -47.30 24.97
N ALA A 14 -20.03 -46.29 25.84
CA ALA A 14 -20.67 -46.42 27.16
C ALA A 14 -20.88 -45.05 27.86
N THR A 15 -22.07 -44.94 28.45
CA THR A 15 -22.61 -43.96 29.41
C THR A 15 -21.84 -43.89 30.73
N ASN A 16 -21.68 -42.70 31.34
CA ASN A 16 -22.33 -42.36 32.63
C ASN A 16 -22.17 -40.87 33.06
N PRO A 17 -23.04 -40.37 33.97
CA PRO A 17 -23.33 -38.96 34.19
C PRO A 17 -22.71 -38.36 35.46
N THR A 18 -22.87 -37.03 35.57
CA THR A 18 -22.94 -36.14 36.76
C THR A 18 -22.12 -36.50 38.00
N THR A 19 -21.28 -35.56 38.47
CA THR A 19 -21.14 -35.16 39.89
C THR A 19 -20.28 -33.87 40.01
N THR A 20 -20.86 -32.85 40.65
CA THR A 20 -20.22 -31.87 41.58
C THR A 20 -19.30 -30.75 41.08
N THR A 21 -19.87 -29.54 41.11
CA THR A 21 -19.44 -28.34 41.87
C THR A 21 -17.98 -27.85 41.80
N ALA A 22 -17.76 -26.83 40.94
CA ALA A 22 -16.94 -25.57 41.06
C ALA A 22 -15.48 -25.62 41.59
N PRO A 23 -14.66 -24.55 41.46
CA PRO A 23 -14.68 -23.38 40.57
C PRO A 23 -13.34 -23.27 39.80
N THR A 24 -13.28 -22.95 38.51
CA THR A 24 -11.98 -22.58 37.89
C THR A 24 -12.16 -21.71 36.66
N LYS A 25 -11.63 -20.49 36.80
CA LYS A 25 -11.08 -19.60 35.77
C LYS A 25 -12.04 -19.19 34.67
N THR A 26 -12.50 -17.94 34.78
CA THR A 26 -12.52 -16.97 33.69
C THR A 26 -11.64 -17.44 32.52
N PRO A 27 -12.20 -17.78 31.34
CA PRO A 27 -11.36 -17.84 30.16
C PRO A 27 -10.81 -16.44 29.97
N ALA A 28 -9.49 -16.33 30.19
CA ALA A 28 -8.71 -15.18 29.81
C ALA A 28 -9.17 -14.80 28.40
N SER A 29 -9.66 -13.57 28.26
CA SER A 29 -9.88 -12.95 26.97
C SER A 29 -8.64 -13.27 26.14
N ALA A 30 -8.81 -14.05 25.09
CA ALA A 30 -7.86 -14.05 24.00
C ALA A 30 -7.58 -12.57 23.69
N PRO A 31 -6.31 -12.13 23.60
CA PRO A 31 -6.05 -10.78 23.16
C PRO A 31 -6.79 -10.61 21.83
N ALA A 32 -7.75 -9.69 21.83
CA ALA A 32 -8.40 -9.26 20.61
C ALA A 32 -7.29 -8.99 19.58
N PRO A 33 -7.48 -9.37 18.30
CA PRO A 33 -6.53 -8.96 17.28
C PRO A 33 -6.32 -7.46 17.43
N ALA A 34 -5.07 -7.04 17.58
CA ALA A 34 -4.71 -5.64 17.60
C ALA A 34 -5.44 -4.96 16.43
N PRO A 35 -6.00 -3.74 16.61
CA PRO A 35 -6.61 -3.05 15.49
C PRO A 35 -5.56 -3.01 14.37
N ALA A 36 -5.88 -3.62 13.23
CA ALA A 36 -5.09 -3.43 12.03
C ALA A 36 -4.94 -1.91 11.84
N PRO A 37 -3.74 -1.40 11.49
CA PRO A 37 -3.55 0.04 11.32
C PRO A 37 -4.65 0.55 10.40
N ALA A 38 -5.37 1.57 10.86
CA ALA A 38 -6.55 2.09 10.21
C ALA A 38 -6.29 2.28 8.71
N GLU A 39 -7.04 1.55 7.89
CA GLU A 39 -7.02 1.58 6.44
C GLU A 39 -7.42 2.98 5.97
N GLN A 40 -6.46 3.89 5.96
CA GLN A 40 -6.70 5.27 5.56
C GLN A 40 -6.82 5.31 4.04
N PRO A 41 -7.94 5.79 3.48
CA PRO A 41 -8.07 5.95 2.04
C PRO A 41 -6.95 6.87 1.55
N CYS A 42 -6.26 6.50 0.48
CA CYS A 42 -5.19 7.30 -0.13
C CYS A 42 -5.50 7.49 -1.62
N ASP A 43 -5.13 8.63 -2.18
CA ASP A 43 -5.21 8.86 -3.62
C ASP A 43 -3.86 8.51 -4.28
N LEU A 44 -3.89 8.22 -5.58
CA LEU A 44 -2.71 7.82 -6.35
C LEU A 44 -2.44 8.83 -7.47
N VAL A 45 -1.30 9.52 -7.40
CA VAL A 45 -0.83 10.41 -8.48
C VAL A 45 0.08 9.63 -9.41
N THR A 46 -0.34 9.45 -10.67
CA THR A 46 0.42 8.79 -11.73
C THR A 46 1.09 9.80 -12.65
N VAL A 47 2.37 9.62 -12.92
CA VAL A 47 3.20 10.51 -13.76
C VAL A 47 4.13 9.70 -14.66
N PRO A 48 4.64 10.27 -15.77
CA PRO A 48 5.70 9.65 -16.57
C PRO A 48 6.94 9.35 -15.73
N ALA A 49 7.61 8.22 -15.97
CA ALA A 49 8.76 7.78 -15.18
C ALA A 49 9.90 8.80 -15.16
N ARG A 50 10.20 9.45 -16.29
CA ARG A 50 11.22 10.53 -16.36
C ARG A 50 10.90 11.66 -15.37
N GLN A 51 9.68 12.17 -15.40
CA GLN A 51 9.26 13.27 -14.52
C GLN A 51 9.16 12.83 -13.06
N GLY A 52 8.65 11.63 -12.81
CA GLY A 52 8.52 11.09 -11.46
C GLY A 52 9.87 10.79 -10.79
N LEU A 53 10.86 10.28 -11.54
CA LEU A 53 12.19 10.01 -10.99
C LEU A 53 12.90 11.31 -10.60
N GLU A 54 12.80 12.34 -11.44
CA GLU A 54 13.29 13.68 -11.11
C GLU A 54 12.57 14.24 -9.88
N ALA A 55 11.25 14.09 -9.80
CA ALA A 55 10.50 14.51 -8.62
C ALA A 55 10.94 13.77 -7.35
N VAL A 56 11.18 12.46 -7.40
CA VAL A 56 11.75 11.70 -6.26
C VAL A 56 13.14 12.22 -5.90
N ASP A 57 14.01 12.49 -6.86
CA ASP A 57 15.35 13.03 -6.60
C ASP A 57 15.27 14.40 -5.94
N ILE A 58 14.41 15.30 -6.44
CA ILE A 58 14.17 16.64 -5.88
C ILE A 58 13.66 16.52 -4.44
N LEU A 59 12.66 15.67 -4.18
CA LEU A 59 12.12 15.46 -2.84
C LEU A 59 13.20 14.94 -1.88
N ARG A 60 14.02 13.98 -2.32
CA ARG A 60 15.11 13.40 -1.52
C ARG A 60 16.26 14.37 -1.27
N ARG A 61 16.48 15.35 -2.15
CA ARG A 61 17.52 16.40 -2.00
C ARG A 61 16.99 17.68 -1.35
N GLY A 62 15.68 17.79 -1.15
CA GLY A 62 15.04 18.93 -0.51
C GLY A 62 15.64 19.20 0.87
N ARG A 63 15.77 20.48 1.23
CA ARG A 63 16.42 20.89 2.49
C ARG A 63 15.67 20.44 3.73
N ASP A 64 14.37 20.21 3.58
CA ASP A 64 13.45 19.81 4.63
C ASP A 64 13.39 18.27 4.81
N HIS A 65 14.14 17.50 4.00
CA HIS A 65 14.07 16.03 3.97
C HIS A 65 12.62 15.56 3.97
N GLU A 66 11.82 16.10 3.05
CA GLU A 66 10.40 15.80 3.01
C GLU A 66 10.21 14.28 2.89
N ALA A 67 9.34 13.73 3.72
CA ALA A 67 9.11 12.30 3.72
C ALA A 67 8.48 11.90 2.38
N VAL A 68 9.25 11.19 1.56
CA VAL A 68 8.75 10.61 0.32
C VAL A 68 7.94 9.38 0.70
N GLY A 69 6.64 9.44 0.41
CA GLY A 69 5.75 8.31 0.64
C GLY A 69 6.01 7.17 -0.35
N PRO A 70 5.27 6.06 -0.22
CA PRO A 70 5.44 4.89 -1.08
C PRO A 70 5.28 5.26 -2.56
N VAL A 71 6.21 4.78 -3.39
CA VAL A 71 6.23 5.05 -4.84
C VAL A 71 6.17 3.74 -5.60
N LEU A 72 5.12 3.58 -6.39
CA LEU A 72 4.92 2.48 -7.31
C LEU A 72 5.57 2.82 -8.65
N HIS A 73 6.29 1.89 -9.25
CA HIS A 73 6.74 1.95 -10.63
C HIS A 73 5.96 0.95 -11.47
N ASN A 74 5.28 1.45 -12.50
CA ASN A 74 4.62 0.62 -13.49
C ASN A 74 5.50 0.52 -14.73
N GLY A 75 6.27 -0.57 -14.83
CA GLY A 75 7.20 -0.79 -15.93
C GLY A 75 6.52 -1.08 -17.28
N ALA A 76 5.22 -1.42 -17.29
CA ALA A 76 4.49 -1.66 -18.53
C ALA A 76 4.05 -0.37 -19.24
N CYS A 77 3.93 0.74 -18.49
CA CYS A 77 3.55 2.04 -19.05
C CYS A 77 4.62 3.12 -18.81
N ASP A 78 5.79 2.76 -18.27
CA ASP A 78 6.84 3.68 -17.86
C ASP A 78 6.29 4.85 -17.02
N THR A 79 5.48 4.53 -16.01
CA THR A 79 4.89 5.52 -15.10
C THR A 79 5.25 5.26 -13.65
N LEU A 80 5.30 6.33 -12.86
CA LEU A 80 5.44 6.30 -11.41
C LEU A 80 4.14 6.73 -10.74
N GLY A 81 3.76 6.04 -9.67
CA GLY A 81 2.58 6.26 -8.86
C GLY A 81 2.96 6.67 -7.44
N PHE A 82 2.64 7.89 -7.04
CA PHE A 82 2.87 8.41 -5.69
C PHE A 82 1.60 8.33 -4.87
N LEU A 83 1.70 7.81 -3.66
CA LEU A 83 0.59 7.83 -2.72
C LEU A 83 0.55 9.18 -2.00
N VAL A 84 -0.65 9.76 -1.99
CA VAL A 84 -0.96 11.05 -1.39
C VAL A 84 -2.21 10.94 -0.50
N PRO A 85 -2.42 11.87 0.45
CA PRO A 85 -3.62 11.93 1.27
C PRO A 85 -4.91 11.91 0.43
N PRO A 86 -6.00 11.34 0.96
CA PRO A 86 -7.29 11.30 0.27
C PRO A 86 -7.85 12.71 0.05
N GLY A 87 -8.60 12.89 -1.03
CA GLY A 87 -9.14 14.19 -1.43
C GLY A 87 -8.18 15.02 -2.28
N THR A 88 -6.94 14.56 -2.45
CA THR A 88 -5.98 15.20 -3.37
C THR A 88 -6.49 15.15 -4.80
N ALA A 89 -7.14 14.06 -5.20
CA ALA A 89 -7.64 13.89 -6.57
C ALA A 89 -8.66 14.94 -7.00
N ASP A 90 -9.37 15.57 -6.06
CA ASP A 90 -10.38 16.60 -6.35
C ASP A 90 -9.75 17.94 -6.75
N ALA A 91 -8.59 18.26 -6.17
CA ALA A 91 -7.88 19.52 -6.37
C ALA A 91 -6.56 19.35 -7.14
N TRP A 92 -6.37 18.21 -7.81
CA TRP A 92 -5.13 17.92 -8.52
C TRP A 92 -5.15 18.51 -9.92
N ASP A 93 -4.37 19.57 -10.12
CA ASP A 93 -4.20 20.24 -11.41
C ASP A 93 -2.70 20.43 -11.67
N VAL A 94 -2.03 19.36 -12.10
CA VAL A 94 -0.62 19.42 -12.52
C VAL A 94 -0.48 18.79 -13.91
N PRO A 95 0.06 19.52 -14.91
CA PRO A 95 0.17 19.02 -16.27
C PRO A 95 1.11 17.81 -16.34
N GLY A 96 0.75 16.85 -17.20
CA GLY A 96 1.51 15.60 -17.36
C GLY A 96 1.32 14.60 -16.22
N SER A 97 0.47 14.89 -15.23
CA SER A 97 0.15 13.99 -14.14
C SER A 97 -1.35 13.73 -14.04
N ALA A 98 -1.73 12.54 -13.59
CA ALA A 98 -3.11 12.15 -13.38
C ALA A 98 -3.29 11.67 -11.94
N CYS A 99 -4.17 12.31 -11.17
CA CYS A 99 -4.53 11.83 -9.85
C CYS A 99 -5.79 10.96 -9.93
N THR A 100 -5.64 9.69 -9.58
CA THR A 100 -6.75 8.75 -9.48
C THR A 100 -7.18 8.69 -8.03
N ARG A 101 -8.46 8.99 -7.79
CA ARG A 101 -9.08 8.75 -6.49
C ARG A 101 -9.15 7.26 -6.24
N THR A 102 -8.67 6.81 -5.08
CA THR A 102 -8.86 5.42 -4.67
C THR A 102 -10.03 5.41 -3.69
N ASP A 103 -11.27 5.40 -4.20
CA ASP A 103 -12.56 5.55 -3.49
C ASP A 103 -12.78 4.58 -2.31
N GLY A 104 -12.02 4.71 -1.22
CA GLY A 104 -12.15 3.87 -0.02
C GLY A 104 -11.92 2.37 -0.25
N ARG A 105 -11.68 1.94 -1.49
CA ARG A 105 -11.31 0.55 -1.79
C ARG A 105 -9.93 0.20 -1.28
N GLY A 106 -9.20 1.22 -0.81
CA GLY A 106 -7.81 1.21 -0.46
C GLY A 106 -7.02 0.82 -1.69
N LEU A 107 -6.04 1.62 -2.09
CA LEU A 107 -4.82 0.92 -2.40
C LEU A 107 -4.45 0.30 -1.04
N ARG A 108 -4.92 -0.93 -0.78
CA ARG A 108 -4.15 -1.81 0.11
C ARG A 108 -2.76 -1.64 -0.46
N ILE A 109 -1.81 -1.22 0.35
CA ILE A 109 -0.43 -1.29 -0.06
C ILE A 109 0.00 -2.69 0.35
N PRO A 110 -0.26 -3.75 -0.45
CA PRO A 110 0.37 -5.00 -0.16
C PRO A 110 1.87 -4.73 -0.17
N THR A 111 2.57 -5.32 0.78
CA THR A 111 4.03 -5.43 0.76
C THR A 111 4.53 -6.00 -0.57
N THR A 112 3.65 -6.68 -1.33
CA THR A 112 3.81 -7.09 -2.73
C THR A 112 3.22 -6.05 -3.70
N PRO A 113 3.84 -5.78 -4.86
CA PRO A 113 3.27 -4.85 -5.83
C PRO A 113 1.94 -5.36 -6.40
N PRO A 114 0.96 -4.47 -6.67
CA PRO A 114 -0.42 -4.83 -6.99
C PRO A 114 -0.66 -5.47 -8.37
N ALA A 115 0.32 -5.45 -9.30
CA ALA A 115 0.16 -6.04 -10.63
C ALA A 115 1.46 -6.64 -11.18
N ALA A 116 1.33 -7.66 -12.04
CA ALA A 116 2.45 -8.25 -12.76
C ALA A 116 3.07 -7.21 -13.70
N GLY A 117 4.32 -6.80 -13.41
CA GLY A 117 5.04 -5.76 -14.15
C GLY A 117 5.08 -4.39 -13.45
N SER A 118 4.40 -4.24 -12.31
CA SER A 118 4.61 -3.12 -11.39
C SER A 118 5.54 -3.53 -10.25
N GLY A 119 6.40 -2.63 -9.80
CA GLY A 119 7.32 -2.86 -8.67
C GLY A 119 7.32 -1.65 -7.74
N TRP A 120 7.65 -1.85 -6.48
CA TRP A 120 7.87 -0.73 -5.55
C TRP A 120 9.22 -0.08 -5.87
N LEU A 121 9.21 1.20 -6.25
CA LEU A 121 10.43 2.01 -6.29
C LEU A 121 10.82 2.42 -4.87
N LEU A 122 9.83 2.87 -4.09
CA LEU A 122 9.94 3.06 -2.65
C LEU A 122 8.86 2.22 -1.97
N PRO A 123 9.24 1.12 -1.28
CA PRO A 123 8.25 0.28 -0.61
C PRO A 123 7.60 1.02 0.55
N PRO A 124 6.35 0.70 0.88
CA PRO A 124 5.75 1.19 2.12
C PRO A 124 6.55 0.70 3.33
N ALA A 125 6.96 1.62 4.19
CA ALA A 125 7.31 1.26 5.56
C ALA A 125 6.03 1.25 6.41
N GLU A 126 6.04 0.50 7.52
CA GLU A 126 4.87 0.32 8.40
C GLU A 126 4.31 1.64 8.97
N ASP A 127 5.11 2.70 8.96
CA ASP A 127 4.75 4.06 9.42
C ASP A 127 5.18 5.14 8.40
N ALA A 128 5.45 4.79 7.14
CA ALA A 128 5.84 5.80 6.15
C ALA A 128 4.65 6.73 5.88
N PRO A 129 4.77 8.05 6.16
CA PRO A 129 3.72 8.99 5.82
C PRO A 129 3.54 9.03 4.30
N VAL A 130 2.31 9.28 3.86
CA VAL A 130 2.01 9.57 2.45
C VAL A 130 2.69 10.88 2.04
N THR A 131 3.02 10.99 0.75
CA THR A 131 3.69 12.20 0.24
C THR A 131 2.75 13.38 0.35
N ASP A 132 3.21 14.51 0.90
CA ASP A 132 2.41 15.73 0.92
C ASP A 132 2.08 16.17 -0.53
N PRO A 133 0.80 16.43 -0.86
CA PRO A 133 0.42 16.71 -2.22
C PRO A 133 0.94 18.07 -2.70
N ALA A 134 1.07 19.08 -1.83
CA ALA A 134 1.59 20.38 -2.24
C ALA A 134 3.09 20.29 -2.58
N VAL A 135 3.84 19.52 -1.80
CA VAL A 135 5.27 19.31 -2.05
C VAL A 135 5.48 18.46 -3.29
N LEU A 136 4.66 17.43 -3.50
CA LEU A 136 4.68 16.63 -4.73
C LEU A 136 4.41 17.50 -5.97
N ARG A 137 3.43 18.42 -5.91
CA ARG A 137 3.17 19.35 -7.02
C ARG A 137 4.38 20.23 -7.31
N ALA A 138 5.00 20.81 -6.29
CA ALA A 138 6.19 21.65 -6.46
C ALA A 138 7.36 20.87 -7.08
N ALA A 139 7.58 19.63 -6.63
CA ALA A 139 8.62 18.76 -7.19
C ALA A 139 8.34 18.38 -8.66
N LEU A 140 7.09 18.06 -9.00
CA LEU A 140 6.68 17.72 -10.37
C LEU A 140 6.77 18.91 -11.32
N ASP A 141 6.43 20.11 -10.86
CA ASP A 141 6.54 21.36 -11.60
C ASP A 141 8.01 21.74 -11.84
N GLN A 142 8.87 21.55 -10.84
CA GLN A 142 10.31 21.70 -11.02
C GLN A 142 10.88 20.65 -11.97
N ALA A 143 10.47 19.38 -11.85
CA ALA A 143 10.88 18.32 -12.77
C ALA A 143 10.48 18.61 -14.22
N ALA A 144 9.25 19.10 -14.44
CA ALA A 144 8.79 19.50 -15.76
C ALA A 144 9.68 20.59 -16.36
N ARG A 145 10.03 21.63 -15.58
CA ARG A 145 10.96 22.68 -16.05
C ARG A 145 12.35 22.14 -16.42
N LEU A 146 12.87 21.17 -15.66
CA LEU A 146 14.17 20.55 -15.95
C LEU A 146 14.13 19.73 -17.24
N LEU A 147 13.05 18.97 -17.45
CA LEU A 147 12.84 18.20 -18.67
C LEU A 147 12.68 19.11 -19.89
N GLU A 148 11.87 20.18 -19.81
CA GLU A 148 11.73 21.16 -20.88
C GLU A 148 13.07 21.83 -21.24
N ALA A 149 13.89 22.16 -20.23
CA ALA A 149 15.23 22.71 -20.46
C ALA A 149 16.17 21.70 -21.14
N ALA A 150 16.05 20.42 -20.81
CA ALA A 150 16.84 19.35 -21.44
C ALA A 150 16.39 19.07 -22.87
N ASP A 151 15.08 18.99 -23.13
CA ASP A 151 14.50 18.70 -24.44
C ASP A 151 14.63 19.91 -25.41
N GLY A 152 14.66 21.14 -24.91
CA GLY A 152 14.86 22.37 -25.71
C GLY A 152 16.31 22.68 -26.11
N CYS A 153 17.29 21.89 -25.66
CA CYS A 153 18.70 22.01 -26.07
C CYS A 153 19.08 21.13 -27.28
N ASN A 154 18.10 20.48 -27.90
CA ASN A 154 18.25 19.68 -29.11
C ASN A 154 17.89 20.47 -30.37
#